data_AF-A0A183N5D7-F1
#
_entry.id   AF-A0A183N5D7-F1
#
_cell.length_a   1.000
_cell.length_b   1.000
_cell.length_c   1.000
_cell.angle_alpha   90.00
_cell.angle_beta   90.00
_cell.angle_gamma   90.00
#
_symmetry.space_group_name_H-M   'P 1'
#
loop_
_entity.id
_entity.type
_entity.pdbx_description
1 polymer ?
#
loop_
_entity_poly.entity_id
_entity_poly.type
_entity_poly.pdbx_seq_one_letter_code
_entity_poly.pdbx_strand_id
1 'polypeptide(L)'
;MGFNSLLAHASVNHLHLHLWQSPEYLRAMSTVSKSIFCGQDIKLKYENSLYYELVNHPVDNFVLELTDLTELDRFVNYLWIVISSCQHLQIAHNVFVARSKSTGCVRVVVWPRCSVFEVKNLSTFDSEPSFYVAVAELAGMMVVASEDVACTLNFDKVESILHSERLPRSTIHALECKVFETLSIQQA
;
A
#
# COMPACT_ATOMS: atom_id res chain seq x y z
N MET A 1 1.26 7.84 -8.88
CA MET A 1 2.65 7.93 -8.41
C MET A 1 2.87 6.82 -7.40
N GLY A 2 3.98 6.10 -7.47
CA GLY A 2 4.31 5.01 -6.56
C GLY A 2 5.74 5.09 -6.06
N PHE A 3 5.98 4.52 -4.90
CA PHE A 3 7.28 4.41 -4.26
C PHE A 3 7.44 3.03 -3.63
N ASN A 4 8.65 2.48 -3.76
CA ASN A 4 9.06 1.24 -3.13
C ASN A 4 10.24 1.57 -2.19
N SER A 5 10.11 1.34 -0.88
CA SER A 5 11.25 1.46 0.03
C SER A 5 12.31 0.39 -0.25
N LEU A 6 13.47 0.51 0.39
CA LEU A 6 14.42 -0.60 0.47
C LEU A 6 13.71 -1.87 0.95
N LEU A 7 14.07 -3.02 0.37
CA LEU A 7 13.47 -4.33 0.59
C LEU A 7 11.97 -4.43 0.22
N ALA A 8 11.37 -3.38 -0.36
CA ALA A 8 9.99 -3.34 -0.86
C ALA A 8 9.89 -3.58 -2.38
N HIS A 9 10.75 -4.46 -2.92
CA HIS A 9 11.01 -4.64 -4.36
C HIS A 9 11.55 -3.41 -5.10
N ALA A 10 12.13 -2.44 -4.38
CA ALA A 10 12.96 -1.40 -4.98
C ALA A 10 14.12 -2.03 -5.76
N SER A 11 14.34 -1.58 -7.01
CA SER A 11 15.38 -2.14 -7.89
C SER A 11 16.70 -1.38 -7.82
N VAL A 12 16.70 -0.19 -7.19
CA VAL A 12 17.87 0.66 -6.96
C VAL A 12 17.85 1.18 -5.52
N ASN A 13 19.01 1.56 -5.01
CA ASN A 13 19.17 2.04 -3.63
C ASN A 13 18.98 3.56 -3.46
N HIS A 14 18.93 4.32 -4.56
CA HIS A 14 18.67 5.76 -4.52
C HIS A 14 17.16 6.03 -4.48
N LEU A 15 16.78 7.11 -3.80
CA LEU A 15 15.40 7.58 -3.74
C LEU A 15 14.93 7.95 -5.14
N HIS A 16 13.88 7.28 -5.62
CA HIS A 16 13.21 7.59 -6.88
C HIS A 16 11.71 7.30 -6.75
N LEU A 17 10.92 7.99 -7.56
CA LEU A 17 9.47 7.84 -7.60
C LEU A 17 9.06 7.33 -8.97
N HIS A 18 8.07 6.44 -8.99
CA HIS A 18 7.47 5.92 -10.20
C HIS A 18 6.26 6.77 -10.58
N LEU A 19 6.24 7.29 -11.81
CA LEU A 19 5.07 7.93 -12.40
C LEU A 19 4.69 7.14 -13.64
N TRP A 20 3.44 6.69 -13.69
CA TRP A 20 2.87 6.01 -14.84
C TRP A 20 1.39 6.33 -14.94
N GLN A 21 0.84 6.16 -16.14
CA GLN A 21 -0.59 6.25 -16.40
C GLN A 21 -1.17 4.84 -16.48
N SER A 22 -2.33 4.65 -15.85
CA SER A 22 -3.15 3.45 -16.01
C SER A 22 -4.37 3.81 -16.86
N PRO A 23 -4.80 2.94 -17.80
CA PRO A 23 -6.02 3.17 -18.57
C PRO A 23 -7.27 3.19 -17.70
N GLU A 24 -7.25 2.47 -16.59
CA GLU A 24 -8.34 2.42 -15.60
C GLU A 24 -7.86 2.81 -14.20
N TYR A 25 -8.79 3.21 -13.33
CA TYR A 25 -8.49 3.40 -11.92
C TYR A 25 -8.11 2.07 -11.28
N LEU A 26 -6.92 2.02 -10.68
CA LEU A 26 -6.47 0.84 -9.96
C LEU A 26 -7.34 0.56 -8.74
N ARG A 27 -7.43 -0.71 -8.32
CA ARG A 27 -8.32 -1.18 -7.25
C ARG A 27 -8.23 -0.31 -5.98
N ALA A 28 -7.03 0.05 -5.56
CA ALA A 28 -6.79 0.90 -4.38
C ALA A 28 -7.44 2.31 -4.46
N MET A 29 -7.75 2.78 -5.67
CA MET A 29 -8.35 4.09 -5.94
C MET A 29 -9.81 4.00 -6.39
N SER A 30 -10.25 2.82 -6.80
CA SER A 30 -11.63 2.56 -7.22
C SER A 30 -12.60 2.35 -6.05
N THR A 31 -12.08 2.23 -4.82
CA THR A 31 -12.88 2.05 -3.60
C THR A 31 -13.70 3.31 -3.25
N VAL A 32 -14.98 3.11 -2.99
CA VAL A 32 -15.95 4.17 -2.67
C VAL A 32 -15.71 4.70 -1.26
N SER A 33 -15.40 5.99 -1.16
CA SER A 33 -15.33 6.69 0.12
C SER A 33 -16.75 6.99 0.61
N LYS A 34 -16.94 6.84 1.92
CA LYS A 34 -18.17 6.98 2.71
C LYS A 34 -19.31 7.80 2.05
N SER A 35 -20.32 7.11 1.53
CA SER A 35 -21.66 7.64 1.22
C SER A 35 -22.73 6.65 1.69
N ILE A 36 -23.13 6.80 2.96
CA ILE A 36 -24.34 6.41 3.73
C ILE A 36 -25.12 5.11 3.42
N PHE A 37 -25.08 4.48 2.24
CA PHE A 37 -25.83 3.25 1.97
C PHE A 37 -25.02 2.26 1.12
N CYS A 38 -24.71 1.11 1.73
CA CYS A 38 -24.19 -0.14 1.14
C CYS A 38 -22.70 -0.18 0.74
N GLY A 39 -21.95 -1.09 1.38
CA GLY A 39 -20.58 -1.53 1.01
C GLY A 39 -19.48 -0.51 1.33
N GLN A 40 -18.81 -0.64 2.48
CA GLN A 40 -17.66 0.21 2.81
C GLN A 40 -16.40 -0.38 2.19
N ASP A 41 -15.81 0.32 1.22
CA ASP A 41 -14.55 -0.09 0.62
C ASP A 41 -13.32 0.49 1.35
N ILE A 42 -13.53 1.52 2.19
CA ILE A 42 -12.60 1.97 3.22
C ILE A 42 -13.30 2.12 4.56
N LYS A 43 -12.60 1.82 5.65
CA LYS A 43 -13.08 2.02 7.03
C LYS A 43 -11.98 2.61 7.90
N LEU A 44 -12.34 3.14 9.07
CA LEU A 44 -11.33 3.54 10.06
C LEU A 44 -10.47 2.33 10.41
N LYS A 45 -9.15 2.51 10.43
CA LYS A 45 -8.21 1.40 10.65
C LYS A 45 -8.37 0.78 12.04
N TYR A 46 -8.57 1.61 13.05
CA TYR A 46 -8.91 1.23 14.42
C TYR A 46 -9.69 2.38 15.09
N GLU A 47 -10.26 2.11 16.26
CA GLU A 47 -11.03 3.10 17.02
C GLU A 47 -10.16 4.33 17.33
N ASN A 48 -10.72 5.53 17.12
CA ASN A 48 -10.01 6.82 17.28
C ASN A 48 -8.79 7.02 16.36
N SER A 49 -8.63 6.21 15.31
CA SER A 49 -7.58 6.41 14.31
C SER A 49 -7.87 7.60 13.40
N LEU A 50 -6.82 8.30 12.98
CA LEU A 50 -6.87 9.28 11.88
C LEU A 50 -6.64 8.62 10.51
N TYR A 51 -6.34 7.33 10.49
CA TYR A 51 -6.07 6.56 9.29
C TYR A 51 -7.24 5.66 8.94
N TYR A 52 -7.48 5.52 7.65
CA TYR A 52 -8.39 4.52 7.10
C TYR A 52 -7.61 3.28 6.67
N GLU A 53 -8.32 2.23 6.30
CA GLU A 53 -7.79 1.08 5.58
C GLU A 53 -8.73 0.64 4.46
N LEU A 54 -8.16 0.11 3.38
CA LEU A 54 -8.87 -0.56 2.29
C LEU A 54 -9.48 -1.86 2.83
N VAL A 55 -10.80 -1.97 2.76
CA VAL A 55 -11.54 -3.17 3.18
C VAL A 55 -11.25 -4.30 2.20
N ASN A 56 -11.06 -5.52 2.72
CA ASN A 56 -10.74 -6.73 1.94
C ASN A 56 -9.47 -6.60 1.07
N HIS A 57 -8.54 -5.72 1.45
CA HIS A 57 -7.22 -5.73 0.85
C HIS A 57 -6.38 -6.85 1.50
N PRO A 58 -5.69 -7.69 0.71
CA PRO A 58 -4.94 -8.83 1.22
C PRO A 58 -3.66 -8.42 1.97
N VAL A 59 -3.28 -7.15 1.98
CA VAL A 59 -2.13 -6.61 2.73
C VAL A 59 -2.58 -5.48 3.63
N ASP A 60 -2.08 -5.46 4.87
CA ASP A 60 -2.28 -4.36 5.81
C ASP A 60 -1.87 -3.02 5.19
N ASN A 61 -2.66 -1.99 5.47
CA ASN A 61 -2.45 -0.69 4.87
C ASN A 61 -2.92 0.46 5.77
N PHE A 62 -2.38 1.64 5.48
CA PHE A 62 -2.81 2.92 6.02
C PHE A 62 -3.25 3.81 4.85
N VAL A 63 -4.45 4.37 4.95
CA VAL A 63 -5.05 5.21 3.92
C VAL A 63 -5.31 6.61 4.48
N LEU A 64 -4.93 7.62 3.70
CA LEU A 64 -5.25 9.03 3.93
C LEU A 64 -5.87 9.63 2.67
N GLU A 65 -6.83 10.54 2.84
CA GLU A 65 -7.39 11.34 1.75
C GLU A 65 -7.24 12.84 2.06
N LEU A 66 -6.69 13.59 1.11
CA LEU A 66 -6.64 15.05 1.14
C LEU A 66 -7.94 15.59 0.52
N THR A 67 -8.87 15.99 1.38
CA THR A 67 -10.19 16.50 0.99
C THR A 67 -10.23 18.02 0.88
N ASP A 68 -9.34 18.72 1.59
CA ASP A 68 -9.19 20.17 1.56
C ASP A 68 -7.69 20.53 1.48
N LEU A 69 -7.34 21.44 0.56
CA LEU A 69 -5.98 21.92 0.40
C LEU A 69 -5.47 22.74 1.59
N THR A 70 -6.36 23.31 2.41
CA THR A 70 -5.97 24.00 3.65
C THR A 70 -5.33 23.04 4.66
N GLU A 71 -5.56 21.73 4.51
CA GLU A 71 -5.07 20.67 5.39
C GLU A 71 -3.82 19.97 4.84
N LEU A 72 -3.18 20.52 3.81
CA LEU A 72 -2.03 19.90 3.14
C LEU A 72 -0.89 19.60 4.11
N ASP A 73 -0.52 20.55 4.97
CA ASP A 73 0.59 20.37 5.91
C ASP A 73 0.28 19.25 6.92
N ARG A 74 -0.95 19.22 7.42
CA ARG A 74 -1.42 18.17 8.32
C ARG A 74 -1.44 16.80 7.64
N PHE A 75 -1.92 16.74 6.40
CA PHE A 75 -1.94 15.53 5.59
C PHE A 75 -0.53 14.98 5.34
N VAL A 76 0.42 15.84 4.96
CA VAL A 76 1.83 15.46 4.74
C VAL A 76 2.47 15.00 6.03
N ASN A 77 2.22 15.69 7.16
CA ASN A 77 2.74 15.28 8.45
C ASN A 77 2.21 13.88 8.87
N TYR A 78 0.91 13.63 8.74
CA TYR A 78 0.33 12.31 9.06
C TYR A 78 0.86 11.20 8.15
N LEU A 79 1.04 11.47 6.86
CA LEU A 79 1.71 10.53 5.97
C LEU A 79 3.15 10.24 6.43
N TRP A 80 3.88 11.29 6.81
CA TRP A 80 5.26 11.17 7.29
C TRP A 80 5.37 10.36 8.58
N ILE A 81 4.41 10.46 9.51
CA ILE A 81 4.40 9.65 10.74
C ILE A 81 4.37 8.16 10.43
N VAL A 82 3.54 7.72 9.47
CA VAL A 82 3.49 6.30 9.09
C VAL A 82 4.81 5.86 8.44
N ILE A 83 5.33 6.66 7.51
CA ILE A 83 6.59 6.35 6.80
C ILE A 83 7.77 6.29 7.78
N SER A 84 7.91 7.29 8.65
CA SER A 84 8.99 7.37 9.64
C SER A 84 8.86 6.27 10.71
N SER A 85 7.65 5.87 11.08
CA SER A 85 7.41 4.73 11.98
C SER A 85 7.82 3.41 11.33
N CYS A 86 7.52 3.22 10.05
CA CYS A 86 8.02 2.06 9.30
C CYS A 86 9.56 2.06 9.26
N GLN A 87 10.18 3.20 8.97
CA GLN A 87 11.65 3.31 8.96
C GLN A 87 12.27 3.02 10.33
N HIS A 88 11.69 3.54 11.41
CA HIS A 88 12.16 3.33 12.78
C HIS A 88 12.10 1.84 13.18
N LEU A 89 11.04 1.16 12.77
CA LEU A 89 10.84 -0.28 13.00
C LEU A 89 11.49 -1.16 11.93
N GLN A 90 12.24 -0.58 10.99
CA GLN A 90 12.89 -1.29 9.87
C GLN A 90 11.90 -2.11 9.02
N ILE A 91 10.69 -1.59 8.84
CA ILE A 91 9.62 -2.20 8.05
C ILE A 91 9.70 -1.69 6.60
N ALA A 92 9.83 -2.63 5.67
CA ALA A 92 9.68 -2.36 4.24
C ALA A 92 8.25 -1.87 3.94
N HIS A 93 8.12 -0.90 3.04
CA HIS A 93 6.84 -0.31 2.72
C HIS A 93 6.76 0.20 1.28
N ASN A 94 5.55 0.18 0.74
CA ASN A 94 5.21 0.78 -0.54
C ASN A 94 4.26 1.95 -0.31
N VAL A 95 4.38 3.01 -1.10
CA VAL A 95 3.49 4.17 -1.04
C VAL A 95 2.91 4.41 -2.42
N PHE A 96 1.58 4.47 -2.52
CA PHE A 96 0.90 4.81 -3.76
C PHE A 96 -0.01 6.01 -3.57
N VAL A 97 0.06 6.92 -4.54
CA VAL A 97 -0.65 8.19 -4.54
C VAL A 97 -1.34 8.39 -5.88
N ALA A 98 -2.65 8.60 -5.83
CA ALA A 98 -3.46 8.91 -7.00
C ALA A 98 -4.76 9.61 -6.57
N ARG A 99 -5.58 10.00 -7.54
CA ARG A 99 -6.93 10.49 -7.24
C ARG A 99 -7.87 9.32 -7.02
N SER A 100 -8.67 9.38 -5.96
CA SER A 100 -9.79 8.47 -5.74
C SER A 100 -10.82 8.63 -6.86
N LYS A 101 -11.34 7.52 -7.38
CA LYS A 101 -12.39 7.51 -8.40
C LYS A 101 -13.70 8.10 -7.86
N SER A 102 -14.01 7.83 -6.59
CA SER A 102 -15.28 8.21 -5.98
C SER A 102 -15.35 9.68 -5.60
N THR A 103 -14.24 10.26 -5.13
CA THR A 103 -14.22 11.62 -4.59
C THR A 103 -13.40 12.60 -5.44
N GLY A 104 -12.54 12.12 -6.35
CA GLY A 104 -11.57 12.93 -7.08
C GLY A 104 -10.43 13.49 -6.20
N CYS A 105 -10.49 13.29 -4.88
CA CYS A 105 -9.52 13.73 -3.90
C CYS A 105 -8.22 12.94 -4.03
N VAL A 106 -7.10 13.53 -3.60
CA VAL A 106 -5.82 12.81 -3.55
C VAL A 106 -5.88 11.80 -2.42
N ARG A 107 -5.67 10.52 -2.74
CA ARG A 107 -5.59 9.42 -1.78
C ARG A 107 -4.18 8.87 -1.77
N VAL A 108 -3.66 8.62 -0.58
CA VAL A 108 -2.40 7.92 -0.35
C VAL A 108 -2.71 6.60 0.34
N VAL A 109 -2.08 5.54 -0.14
CA VAL A 109 -2.06 4.24 0.53
C VAL A 109 -0.61 3.87 0.83
N VAL A 110 -0.36 3.53 2.09
CA VAL A 110 0.92 2.97 2.54
C VAL A 110 0.69 1.52 2.89
N TRP A 111 1.48 0.61 2.30
CA TRP A 111 1.47 -0.81 2.62
C TRP A 111 2.78 -1.18 3.32
N PRO A 112 2.79 -1.31 4.65
CA PRO A 112 3.82 -2.03 5.37
C PRO A 112 3.79 -3.50 4.96
N ARG A 113 4.93 -4.06 4.59
CA ARG A 113 5.02 -5.42 4.07
C ARG A 113 6.26 -6.15 4.57
N CYS A 114 6.26 -7.47 4.40
CA CYS A 114 7.45 -8.28 4.62
C CYS A 114 8.62 -7.78 3.77
N SER A 115 9.83 -7.86 4.31
CA SER A 115 11.04 -7.52 3.57
C SER A 115 11.37 -8.62 2.57
N VAL A 116 11.82 -8.23 1.38
CA VAL A 116 12.35 -9.16 0.38
C VAL A 116 13.84 -9.01 0.29
N PHE A 117 14.54 -10.10 0.57
CA PHE A 117 16.00 -10.22 0.55
C PHE A 117 16.51 -10.96 -0.69
N GLU A 118 15.60 -11.60 -1.43
CA GLU A 118 15.91 -12.43 -2.58
C GLU A 118 16.20 -11.59 -3.82
N VAL A 119 17.10 -12.10 -4.67
CA VAL A 119 17.35 -11.52 -5.99
C VAL A 119 16.14 -11.84 -6.87
N LYS A 120 15.71 -10.87 -7.71
CA LYS A 120 14.68 -11.12 -8.72
C LYS A 120 15.19 -12.20 -9.70
N ASN A 121 14.71 -13.43 -9.53
CA ASN A 121 14.90 -14.51 -10.48
C ASN A 121 14.02 -14.30 -11.72
N LEU A 122 14.58 -13.65 -12.73
CA LEU A 122 13.94 -13.50 -14.05
C LEU A 122 13.99 -14.79 -14.89
N SER A 123 14.53 -15.87 -14.34
CA SER A 123 14.77 -17.14 -15.03
C SER A 123 14.45 -18.31 -14.11
N THR A 124 13.31 -18.97 -14.28
CA THR A 124 13.20 -20.43 -14.42
C THR A 124 11.74 -20.83 -14.62
N PHE A 125 11.53 -21.75 -15.55
CA PHE A 125 10.24 -22.28 -15.98
C PHE A 125 9.48 -23.10 -14.93
N ASP A 126 10.04 -23.33 -13.72
CA ASP A 126 9.51 -24.40 -12.84
C ASP A 126 9.23 -24.05 -11.38
N SER A 127 9.46 -22.83 -10.87
CA SER A 127 9.16 -22.55 -9.44
C SER A 127 9.13 -21.09 -8.97
N GLU A 128 8.97 -20.09 -9.85
CA GLU A 128 8.98 -18.67 -9.45
C GLU A 128 7.56 -18.11 -9.19
N PRO A 129 7.40 -17.13 -8.28
CA PRO A 129 6.16 -16.38 -8.14
C PRO A 129 5.77 -15.77 -9.50
N SER A 130 4.48 -15.85 -9.82
CA SER A 130 3.96 -15.42 -11.13
C SER A 130 4.16 -13.91 -11.41
N PHE A 131 4.44 -13.11 -10.38
CA PHE A 131 4.89 -11.72 -10.48
C PHE A 131 5.50 -11.29 -9.14
N TYR A 132 6.26 -10.19 -9.16
CA TYR A 132 6.77 -9.57 -7.92
C TYR A 132 5.80 -8.52 -7.40
N VAL A 133 5.54 -8.50 -6.09
CA VAL A 133 4.54 -7.61 -5.50
C VAL A 133 5.16 -6.27 -5.12
N ALA A 134 5.36 -5.39 -6.10
CA ALA A 134 5.75 -4.01 -5.86
C ALA A 134 4.51 -3.11 -5.69
N VAL A 135 4.73 -1.78 -5.70
CA VAL A 135 3.66 -0.80 -5.52
C VAL A 135 2.54 -0.89 -6.57
N ALA A 136 2.84 -1.29 -7.81
CA ALA A 136 1.84 -1.40 -8.87
C ALA A 136 0.86 -2.55 -8.59
N GLU A 137 1.39 -3.70 -8.17
CA GLU A 137 0.62 -4.90 -7.85
C GLU A 137 -0.25 -4.67 -6.63
N LEU A 138 0.29 -4.07 -5.57
CA LEU A 138 -0.49 -3.68 -4.39
C LEU A 138 -1.60 -2.69 -4.73
N ALA A 139 -1.39 -1.80 -5.70
CA ALA A 139 -2.44 -0.89 -6.16
C ALA A 139 -3.53 -1.59 -6.97
N GLY A 140 -3.25 -2.77 -7.53
CA GLY A 140 -4.18 -3.58 -8.35
C GLY A 140 -3.80 -3.72 -9.82
N MET A 141 -2.55 -3.40 -10.20
CA MET A 141 -2.02 -3.60 -11.55
C MET A 141 -0.99 -4.73 -11.53
N MET A 142 -1.35 -5.89 -12.07
CA MET A 142 -0.45 -7.05 -12.12
C MET A 142 0.51 -6.94 -13.30
N VAL A 143 1.81 -6.78 -13.04
CA VAL A 143 2.84 -6.81 -14.09
C VAL A 143 3.46 -8.21 -14.15
N VAL A 144 3.20 -8.92 -15.24
CA VAL A 144 3.68 -10.29 -15.47
C VAL A 144 4.71 -10.35 -16.59
N ALA A 145 5.58 -11.37 -16.55
CA ALA A 145 6.68 -11.52 -17.50
C ALA A 145 6.25 -12.06 -18.88
N SER A 146 5.15 -12.80 -18.97
CA SER A 146 4.67 -13.40 -20.22
C SER A 146 3.15 -13.59 -20.24
N GLU A 147 2.62 -13.81 -21.44
CA GLU A 147 1.21 -14.16 -21.66
C GLU A 147 0.84 -15.48 -20.98
N ASP A 148 1.70 -16.50 -21.06
CA ASP A 148 1.48 -17.79 -20.39
C ASP A 148 1.25 -17.61 -18.88
N VAL A 149 2.09 -16.78 -18.25
CA VAL A 149 1.94 -16.45 -16.82
C VAL A 149 0.61 -15.74 -16.57
N ALA A 150 0.24 -14.77 -17.43
CA ALA A 150 -1.03 -14.06 -17.35
C ALA A 150 -2.22 -15.03 -17.41
N CYS A 151 -2.19 -16.01 -18.31
CA CYS A 151 -3.22 -17.03 -18.46
C CYS A 151 -3.35 -17.95 -17.23
N THR A 152 -2.30 -18.08 -16.42
CA THR A 152 -2.38 -18.84 -15.16
C THR A 152 -2.93 -18.05 -13.97
N LEU A 153 -3.08 -16.73 -14.09
CA LEU A 153 -3.56 -15.89 -12.99
C LEU A 153 -5.07 -16.03 -12.83
N ASN A 154 -5.50 -16.24 -11.60
CA ASN A 154 -6.88 -16.16 -11.16
C ASN A 154 -6.94 -15.44 -9.81
N PHE A 155 -8.15 -15.16 -9.32
CA PHE A 155 -8.34 -14.42 -8.07
C PHE A 155 -7.64 -15.09 -6.88
N ASP A 156 -7.80 -16.40 -6.69
CA ASP A 156 -7.23 -17.13 -5.55
C ASP A 156 -5.70 -17.08 -5.57
N LYS A 157 -5.10 -17.23 -6.75
CA LYS A 157 -3.64 -17.17 -6.93
C LYS A 157 -3.10 -15.78 -6.64
N VAL A 158 -3.75 -14.74 -7.16
CA VAL A 158 -3.37 -13.34 -6.89
C VAL A 158 -3.53 -13.03 -5.41
N GLU A 159 -4.65 -13.41 -4.80
CA GLU A 159 -4.89 -13.19 -3.38
C GLU A 159 -3.86 -13.90 -2.50
N SER A 160 -3.53 -15.16 -2.81
CA SER A 160 -2.48 -15.91 -2.11
C SER A 160 -1.11 -15.25 -2.21
N ILE A 161 -0.73 -14.75 -3.40
CA ILE A 161 0.54 -14.04 -3.61
C ILE A 161 0.55 -12.71 -2.84
N LEU A 162 -0.54 -11.94 -2.86
CA LEU A 162 -0.61 -10.71 -2.09
C LEU A 162 -0.60 -11.00 -0.57
N HIS A 163 -1.21 -12.10 -0.11
CA HIS A 163 -1.19 -12.48 1.29
C HIS A 163 0.21 -12.82 1.82
N SER A 164 1.12 -13.34 0.99
CA SER A 164 2.50 -13.60 1.45
C SER A 164 3.28 -12.33 1.77
N GLU A 165 2.78 -11.16 1.37
CA GLU A 165 3.37 -9.86 1.70
C GLU A 165 3.00 -9.36 3.10
N ARG A 166 2.05 -9.99 3.78
CA ARG A 166 1.59 -9.57 5.10
C ARG A 166 2.68 -9.73 6.15
N LEU A 167 2.85 -8.68 6.95
CA LEU A 167 3.62 -8.76 8.18
C LEU A 167 2.89 -9.60 9.24
N PRO A 168 3.62 -10.21 10.18
CA PRO A 168 3.01 -10.80 11.37
C PRO A 168 2.16 -9.77 12.11
N ARG A 169 1.02 -10.21 12.67
CA ARG A 169 0.09 -9.29 13.34
C ARG A 169 0.72 -8.52 14.50
N SER A 170 1.67 -9.14 15.21
CA SER A 170 2.44 -8.48 16.27
C SER A 170 3.29 -7.31 15.75
N THR A 171 3.85 -7.43 14.54
CA THR A 171 4.64 -6.37 13.89
C THR A 171 3.74 -5.21 13.44
N ILE A 172 2.57 -5.52 12.85
CA ILE A 172 1.60 -4.47 12.51
C ILE A 172 1.10 -3.77 13.77
N HIS A 173 0.81 -4.51 14.83
CA HIS A 173 0.37 -3.91 16.09
C HIS A 173 1.43 -2.97 16.68
N ALA A 174 2.71 -3.38 16.66
CA ALA A 174 3.81 -2.51 17.09
C ALA A 174 3.90 -1.22 16.25
N LEU A 175 3.67 -1.33 14.92
CA LEU A 175 3.60 -0.17 14.03
C LEU A 175 2.41 0.75 14.36
N GLU A 176 1.21 0.19 14.59
CA GLU A 176 0.03 0.95 14.99
C GLU A 176 0.25 1.70 16.32
N CYS A 177 0.86 1.04 17.31
CA CYS A 177 1.24 1.68 18.58
C CYS A 177 2.24 2.82 18.35
N LYS A 178 3.29 2.60 17.55
CA LYS A 178 4.30 3.63 17.26
C LYS A 178 3.69 4.86 16.57
N VAL A 179 2.79 4.63 15.61
CA VAL A 179 2.06 5.70 14.91
C VAL A 179 1.18 6.48 15.89
N PHE A 180 0.48 5.79 16.78
CA PHE A 180 -0.38 6.42 17.80
C PHE A 180 0.42 7.25 18.82
N GLU A 181 1.54 6.73 19.31
CA GLU A 181 2.45 7.44 20.21
C GLU A 181 2.98 8.73 19.58
N THR A 182 3.42 8.64 18.31
CA THR A 182 3.99 9.79 17.60
C THR A 182 2.94 10.88 17.36
N LEU A 183 1.69 10.50 17.06
CA LEU A 183 0.58 11.44 16.94
C LEU A 183 0.27 12.15 18.25
N SER A 184 0.28 11.42 19.36
CA SER A 184 -0.03 11.98 20.69
C SER A 184 1.01 13.01 21.12
N ILE A 185 2.29 12.79 20.79
CA ILE A 185 3.38 13.74 21.08
C ILE A 185 3.23 15.04 20.27
N GLN A 186 2.81 14.96 19.01
CA GLN A 186 2.69 16.15 18.15
C GLN A 186 1.46 17.00 18.44
N GLN A 187 0.48 16.47 19.19
CA GLN A 187 -0.75 17.19 19.56
C GLN A 187 -0.68 17.80 20.98
N ALA A 188 0.35 17.48 21.76
CA ALA A 188 0.61 18.02 23.10
C ALA A 188 1.48 19.28 23.03
#